data_AF-A0A961FKR7-F1
#
_entry.id   AF-A0A961FKR7-F1
#
_cell.length_a   1.000
_cell.length_b   1.000
_cell.length_c   1.000
_cell.angle_alpha   90.00
_cell.angle_beta   90.00
_cell.angle_gamma   90.00
#
_symmetry.space_group_name_H-M   'P 1'
#
loop_
_entity.id
_entity.type
_entity.pdbx_description
1 polymer ?
#
loop_
_entity_poly.entity_id
_entity_poly.type
_entity_poly.pdbx_seq_one_letter_code
_entity_poly.pdbx_strand_id
1 'polypeptide(L)'
;MSRPSSSNPPPAGPAFEEAMARLDEIVDAMEGERMPLEEMVARYEEGVRLLALCRGRLESARRRVELIQTSADEEAAATLEAFEPGEATEPAAAKPSPAKRRSSRTPAAAEDASSGDDDEIRLF
;
A
#
# COMPACT_ATOMS: atom_id res chain seq x y z
N MET A 1 -19.38 -2.02 29.85
CA MET A 1 -18.97 -0.70 29.33
C MET A 1 -18.80 -0.82 27.82
N SER A 2 -19.76 -0.32 27.04
CA SER A 2 -19.71 -0.35 25.57
C SER A 2 -18.75 0.72 25.06
N ARG A 3 -17.73 0.33 24.30
CA ARG A 3 -16.80 1.26 23.66
C ARG A 3 -17.55 2.15 22.67
N PRO A 4 -17.32 3.48 22.65
CA PRO A 4 -17.95 4.35 21.66
C PRO A 4 -17.42 3.99 20.27
N SER A 5 -18.34 3.66 19.36
CA SER A 5 -18.05 3.50 17.94
C SER A 5 -17.48 4.81 17.41
N SER A 6 -16.26 4.79 16.87
CA SER A 6 -15.68 5.91 16.13
C SER A 6 -16.47 6.11 14.84
N SER A 7 -17.58 6.85 14.92
CA SER A 7 -18.34 7.25 13.74
C SER A 7 -17.64 8.46 13.12
N ASN A 8 -16.72 8.20 12.20
CA ASN A 8 -16.32 9.22 11.24
C ASN A 8 -17.59 9.66 10.48
N PRO A 9 -18.00 10.94 10.51
CA PRO A 9 -19.20 11.37 9.81
C PRO A 9 -19.08 11.05 8.31
N PRO A 10 -20.17 10.62 7.66
CA PRO A 10 -20.13 10.33 6.24
C PRO A 10 -19.71 11.61 5.49
N PRO A 11 -18.82 11.49 4.49
CA PRO A 11 -18.43 12.63 3.68
C PRO A 11 -19.66 13.30 3.07
N ALA A 12 -19.67 14.64 3.03
CA ALA A 12 -20.73 15.40 2.39
C ALA A 12 -20.83 15.03 0.89
N GLY A 13 -21.98 14.50 0.47
CA GLY A 13 -22.24 14.06 -0.91
C GLY A 13 -22.69 12.59 -1.01
N PRO A 14 -23.17 12.16 -2.19
CA PRO A 14 -23.71 10.82 -2.43
C PRO A 14 -22.69 9.73 -2.10
N ALA A 15 -23.13 8.53 -1.73
CA ALA A 15 -22.26 7.37 -1.51
C ALA A 15 -21.38 7.08 -2.75
N PHE A 16 -20.29 6.32 -2.60
CA PHE A 16 -19.43 6.00 -3.76
C PHE A 16 -20.22 5.23 -4.82
N GLU A 17 -20.97 4.21 -4.37
CA GLU A 17 -21.84 3.41 -5.24
C GLU A 17 -22.94 4.26 -5.89
N GLU A 18 -23.52 5.21 -5.16
CA GLU A 18 -24.52 6.13 -5.71
C GLU A 18 -23.92 7.06 -6.78
N ALA A 19 -22.71 7.57 -6.55
CA ALA A 19 -22.02 8.42 -7.51
C ALA A 19 -21.62 7.64 -8.77
N MET A 20 -21.24 6.37 -8.63
CA MET A 20 -20.97 5.46 -9.75
C MET A 20 -22.24 5.15 -10.55
N ALA A 21 -23.32 4.75 -9.87
CA ALA A 21 -24.60 4.50 -10.52
C ALA A 21 -25.09 5.73 -11.30
N ARG A 22 -24.93 6.93 -10.71
CA ARG A 22 -25.29 8.17 -11.39
C ARG A 22 -24.41 8.47 -12.61
N LEU A 23 -23.13 8.11 -12.56
CA LEU A 23 -22.22 8.26 -13.70
C LEU A 23 -22.64 7.35 -14.85
N ASP A 24 -23.01 6.10 -14.56
CA ASP A 24 -23.51 5.15 -15.55
C ASP A 24 -24.80 5.66 -16.21
N GLU A 25 -25.76 6.16 -15.42
CA GLU A 25 -26.97 6.81 -15.96
C GLU A 25 -26.67 7.99 -16.89
N ILE A 26 -25.65 8.79 -16.57
CA ILE A 26 -25.23 9.92 -17.41
C ILE A 26 -24.66 9.41 -18.74
N VAL A 27 -23.80 8.39 -18.71
CA VAL A 27 -23.22 7.78 -19.90
C VAL A 27 -24.32 7.20 -20.78
N ASP A 28 -25.21 6.38 -20.21
CA ASP A 28 -26.34 5.78 -20.92
C ASP A 28 -27.23 6.85 -21.58
N ALA A 29 -27.47 7.96 -20.89
CA ALA A 29 -28.25 9.07 -21.43
C ALA A 29 -27.53 9.79 -22.59
N MET A 30 -26.20 9.94 -22.51
CA MET A 30 -25.38 10.60 -23.53
C MET A 30 -25.16 9.75 -24.78
N GLU A 31 -25.30 8.42 -24.69
CA GLU A 31 -25.22 7.51 -25.84
C GLU A 31 -26.48 7.55 -26.72
N GLY A 32 -27.57 8.19 -26.26
CA GLY A 32 -28.80 8.36 -27.03
C GLY A 32 -28.67 9.37 -28.20
N GLU A 33 -29.30 9.07 -29.33
CA GLU A 33 -29.13 9.83 -30.59
C GLU A 33 -29.70 11.27 -30.61
N ARG A 34 -30.42 11.74 -29.57
CA ARG A 34 -31.16 13.02 -29.62
C ARG A 34 -31.15 13.82 -28.32
N MET A 35 -29.97 14.06 -27.75
CA MET A 35 -29.81 15.02 -26.65
C MET A 35 -29.53 16.43 -27.20
N PRO A 36 -30.25 17.48 -26.76
CA PRO A 36 -29.91 18.86 -27.11
C PRO A 36 -28.54 19.25 -26.53
N LEU A 37 -27.83 20.17 -27.19
CA LEU A 37 -26.45 20.53 -26.83
C LEU A 37 -26.33 21.03 -25.39
N GLU A 38 -27.26 21.88 -24.94
CA GLU A 38 -27.27 22.40 -23.57
C GLU A 38 -27.38 21.27 -22.53
N GLU A 39 -28.16 20.23 -22.82
CA GLU A 39 -28.31 19.08 -21.94
C GLU A 39 -27.06 18.19 -21.95
N MET A 40 -26.42 17.99 -23.12
CA MET A 40 -25.14 17.28 -23.20
C MET A 40 -24.05 17.95 -22.36
N VAL A 41 -23.97 19.29 -22.43
CA VAL A 41 -23.00 20.07 -21.64
C VAL A 41 -23.30 19.92 -20.14
N ALA A 42 -24.57 20.06 -19.74
CA ALA A 42 -24.96 19.91 -18.34
C ALA A 42 -24.64 18.52 -17.77
N ARG A 43 -24.90 17.46 -18.55
CA ARG A 43 -24.59 16.07 -18.17
C ARG A 43 -23.09 15.83 -18.07
N TYR A 44 -22.31 16.37 -18.99
CA TYR A 44 -20.86 16.31 -18.94
C TYR A 44 -20.30 16.98 -17.67
N GLU A 45 -20.77 18.19 -17.35
CA GLU A 45 -20.36 18.90 -16.12
C GLU A 45 -20.73 18.15 -14.84
N GLU A 46 -21.90 17.50 -14.82
CA GLU A 46 -22.32 16.60 -13.74
C GLU A 46 -21.38 15.41 -13.62
N GLY A 47 -21.08 14.74 -14.74
CA GLY A 47 -20.17 13.59 -14.80
C GLY A 47 -18.76 13.93 -14.30
N VAL A 48 -18.21 15.08 -14.69
CA VAL A 48 -16.89 15.54 -14.22
C VAL A 48 -16.89 15.75 -12.70
N ARG A 49 -17.96 16.33 -12.13
CA ARG A 49 -18.09 16.51 -10.67
C ARG A 49 -18.15 15.17 -9.94
N LEU A 50 -18.93 14.23 -10.45
CA LEU A 50 -19.04 12.88 -9.86
C LEU A 50 -17.71 12.13 -9.94
N LEU A 51 -17.01 12.20 -11.06
CA LEU A 51 -15.70 11.57 -11.24
C LEU A 51 -14.66 12.13 -10.25
N ALA A 52 -14.66 13.44 -10.03
CA ALA A 52 -13.78 14.08 -9.04
C ALA A 52 -14.09 13.58 -7.61
N LEU A 53 -15.38 13.44 -7.27
CA LEU A 53 -15.83 12.88 -5.99
C LEU A 53 -15.36 11.43 -5.81
N CYS A 54 -15.57 10.57 -6.82
CA CYS A 54 -15.15 9.18 -6.77
C CYS A 54 -13.64 9.04 -6.56
N ARG A 55 -12.84 9.80 -7.32
CA ARG A 55 -11.37 9.84 -7.15
C ARG A 55 -10.97 10.27 -5.75
N GLY A 56 -11.58 11.34 -5.22
CA GLY A 56 -11.29 11.82 -3.87
C GLY A 56 -11.58 10.77 -2.79
N ARG A 57 -12.64 9.97 -2.95
CA ARG A 57 -12.98 8.87 -2.04
C ARG A 57 -11.97 7.74 -2.11
N LEU A 58 -11.55 7.34 -3.31
CA LEU A 58 -10.52 6.31 -3.49
C LEU A 58 -9.19 6.75 -2.87
N GLU A 59 -8.78 8.00 -3.07
CA GLU A 59 -7.56 8.54 -2.45
C GLU A 59 -7.64 8.61 -0.92
N SER A 60 -8.82 8.91 -0.37
CA SER A 60 -9.03 8.86 1.09
C SER A 60 -8.95 7.42 1.61
N ALA A 61 -9.56 6.47 0.91
CA ALA A 61 -9.51 5.06 1.26
C ALA A 61 -8.08 4.50 1.18
N ARG A 62 -7.34 4.81 0.10
CA ARG A 62 -5.94 4.43 -0.10
C ARG A 62 -5.07 4.92 1.05
N ARG A 63 -5.13 6.20 1.39
CA ARG A 63 -4.39 6.78 2.52
C ARG A 63 -4.73 6.09 3.85
N ARG A 64 -6.00 5.76 4.07
CA ARG A 64 -6.42 5.07 5.30
C ARG A 64 -5.84 3.66 5.37
N VAL A 65 -5.78 2.94 4.25
CA VAL A 65 -5.15 1.62 4.17
C VAL A 65 -3.64 1.70 4.44
N GLU A 66 -2.95 2.67 3.82
CA GLU A 66 -1.52 2.90 4.05
C GLU A 66 -1.21 3.17 5.53
N LEU A 67 -2.00 4.03 6.19
CA LEU A 67 -1.83 4.30 7.63
C LEU A 67 -2.01 3.04 8.50
N ILE A 68 -3.00 2.20 8.17
CA ILE A 68 -3.23 0.95 8.90
C ILE A 68 -2.04 0.00 8.72
N GLN A 69 -1.51 -0.12 7.50
CA GLN A 69 -0.35 -0.96 7.21
C GLN A 69 0.89 -0.51 7.98
N THR A 70 1.25 0.77 7.89
CA THR A 70 2.41 1.32 8.62
C THR A 70 2.26 1.13 10.13
N SER A 71 1.06 1.35 10.69
CA SER A 71 0.85 1.15 12.13
C SER A 71 0.99 -0.31 12.56
N ALA A 72 0.58 -1.27 11.71
CA ALA A 72 0.73 -2.68 11.99
C ALA A 72 2.21 -3.12 11.92
N ASP A 73 2.97 -2.57 10.98
CA ASP A 73 4.40 -2.83 10.85
C ASP A 73 5.20 -2.24 12.03
N GLU A 74 4.83 -1.05 12.51
CA GLU A 74 5.42 -0.44 13.72
C GLU A 74 5.12 -1.24 14.99
N GLU A 75 3.88 -1.73 15.17
CA GLU A 75 3.53 -2.61 16.29
C GLU A 75 4.29 -3.95 16.24
N ALA A 76 4.47 -4.52 15.04
CA ALA A 76 5.25 -5.74 14.85
C ALA A 76 6.74 -5.53 15.17
N ALA A 77 7.33 -4.41 14.72
CA ALA A 77 8.71 -4.04 15.04
C ALA A 77 8.93 -3.80 16.54
N ALA A 78 8.02 -3.07 17.19
CA ALA A 78 8.08 -2.83 18.63
C ALA A 78 7.97 -4.13 19.45
N THR A 79 7.22 -5.11 18.97
CA THR A 79 7.11 -6.43 19.61
C THR A 79 8.39 -7.26 19.47
N LEU A 80 9.12 -7.13 18.37
CA LEU A 80 10.39 -7.83 18.14
C LEU A 80 11.55 -7.20 18.91
N GLU A 81 11.61 -5.87 19.05
CA GLU A 81 12.64 -5.20 19.86
C GLU A 81 12.40 -5.33 21.37
N ALA A 82 11.17 -5.64 21.80
CA ALA A 82 10.88 -5.94 23.20
C ALA A 82 11.42 -7.31 23.68
N PHE A 83 11.98 -8.13 22.77
CA PHE A 83 12.72 -9.32 23.14
C PHE A 83 14.18 -8.97 23.41
N GLU A 84 14.45 -8.43 24.60
CA GLU A 84 15.83 -8.41 25.12
C GLU A 84 16.32 -9.87 25.23
N PRO A 85 17.42 -10.25 24.57
CA PRO A 85 18.02 -11.55 24.82
C PRO A 85 18.48 -11.54 26.27
N GLY A 86 17.70 -12.20 27.13
CA GLY A 86 18.00 -12.37 28.54
C GLY A 86 19.45 -12.80 28.70
N GLU A 87 20.19 -11.95 29.40
CA GLU A 87 21.54 -12.16 29.89
C GLU A 87 21.67 -13.60 30.40
N ALA A 88 22.38 -14.44 29.62
CA ALA A 88 22.84 -15.74 30.08
C ALA A 88 23.91 -15.49 31.15
N THR A 89 23.47 -15.24 32.38
CA THR A 89 24.30 -15.42 33.56
C THR A 89 24.53 -16.92 33.73
N GLU A 90 25.56 -17.45 33.08
CA GLU A 90 26.17 -18.70 33.50
C GLU A 90 27.11 -18.43 34.69
N PRO A 91 26.91 -19.06 35.86
CA PRO A 91 27.84 -18.92 36.97
C PRO A 91 29.08 -19.79 36.69
N ALA A 92 30.21 -19.10 36.57
CA ALA A 92 31.57 -19.50 36.95
C ALA A 92 31.99 -20.99 36.86
N ALA A 93 32.92 -21.28 35.94
CA ALA A 93 34.05 -22.18 36.23
C ALA A 93 35.31 -21.76 35.45
N ALA A 94 36.39 -21.49 36.20
CA ALA A 94 37.73 -21.10 35.77
C ALA A 94 38.44 -22.14 34.86
N LYS A 95 39.44 -21.86 34.00
CA LYS A 95 40.68 -21.05 34.16
C LYS A 95 41.27 -20.65 32.78
N PRO A 96 42.19 -19.66 32.71
CA PRO A 96 42.72 -19.10 31.46
C PRO A 96 44.11 -19.64 31.06
N SER A 97 44.43 -19.67 29.76
CA SER A 97 45.73 -19.21 29.19
C SER A 97 45.93 -19.51 27.69
N PRO A 98 46.86 -18.78 27.01
CA PRO A 98 46.71 -18.35 25.61
C PRO A 98 47.76 -18.92 24.64
N ALA A 99 47.40 -19.09 23.36
CA ALA A 99 48.26 -19.18 22.15
C ALA A 99 47.35 -19.61 20.98
N LYS A 100 47.42 -19.17 19.73
CA LYS A 100 48.52 -18.63 18.94
C LYS A 100 47.91 -17.95 17.71
N ARG A 101 48.36 -16.73 17.39
CA ARG A 101 48.10 -16.04 16.12
C ARG A 101 48.72 -16.83 14.95
N ARG A 102 48.02 -16.85 13.81
CA ARG A 102 48.46 -16.86 12.39
C ARG A 102 47.31 -17.46 11.57
N SER A 103 46.39 -16.68 10.99
CA SER A 103 46.52 -15.88 9.77
C SER A 103 47.25 -16.57 8.60
N SER A 104 46.56 -16.53 7.46
CA SER A 104 46.95 -16.82 6.06
C SER A 104 46.79 -18.28 5.63
N ARG A 105 46.23 -18.64 4.46
CA ARG A 105 45.95 -17.87 3.22
C ARG A 105 45.11 -18.74 2.23
N THR A 106 44.04 -18.18 1.63
CA THR A 106 43.65 -18.13 0.17
C THR A 106 43.40 -19.41 -0.67
N PRO A 107 42.88 -19.33 -1.94
CA PRO A 107 41.88 -18.42 -2.56
C PRO A 107 40.87 -19.12 -3.55
N ALA A 108 39.88 -18.33 -4.04
CA ALA A 108 39.33 -18.19 -5.41
C ALA A 108 38.93 -19.39 -6.33
N ALA A 109 37.69 -19.35 -6.83
CA ALA A 109 37.23 -19.49 -8.24
C ALA A 109 35.68 -19.45 -8.23
N ALA A 110 34.97 -18.47 -8.84
CA ALA A 110 34.74 -18.17 -10.27
C ALA A 110 33.78 -19.15 -10.96
N GLU A 111 32.58 -18.67 -11.33
CA GLU A 111 31.68 -19.03 -12.45
C GLU A 111 30.61 -17.90 -12.41
N ASP A 112 30.52 -16.88 -13.28
CA ASP A 112 30.43 -16.76 -14.74
C ASP A 112 29.24 -17.49 -15.40
N ALA A 113 28.72 -16.84 -16.44
CA ALA A 113 27.59 -17.15 -17.33
C ALA A 113 26.18 -16.89 -16.76
N SER A 114 25.49 -15.80 -17.13
CA SER A 114 24.95 -15.42 -18.45
C SER A 114 23.62 -16.12 -18.78
N SER A 115 22.74 -15.36 -19.45
CA SER A 115 21.44 -15.70 -20.06
C SER A 115 20.23 -15.30 -19.20
N GLY A 116 19.30 -14.45 -19.66
CA GLY A 116 19.16 -13.86 -20.98
C GLY A 116 18.19 -12.68 -20.98
N ASP A 117 18.38 -11.82 -21.99
CA ASP A 117 17.35 -11.04 -22.64
C ASP A 117 16.03 -11.82 -22.70
N ASP A 118 14.99 -11.30 -22.07
CA ASP A 118 13.60 -11.64 -22.40
C ASP A 118 12.79 -10.34 -22.50
N ASP A 119 12.59 -9.97 -23.77
CA ASP A 119 11.42 -9.37 -24.36
C ASP A 119 10.96 -7.97 -23.92
N GLU A 120 11.52 -7.02 -24.65
CA GLU A 120 10.80 -5.93 -25.31
C GLU A 120 9.42 -6.37 -25.87
N ILE A 121 8.36 -6.28 -25.07
CA ILE A 121 6.99 -6.10 -25.58
C ILE A 121 6.30 -5.00 -24.76
N ARG A 122 6.47 -3.75 -25.20
CA ARG A 122 5.42 -2.73 -25.05
C ARG A 122 4.87 -2.44 -26.44
N LEU A 123 3.95 -3.29 -26.86
CA LEU A 123 3.02 -2.99 -27.94
C LEU A 123 2.13 -1.84 -27.45
N PHE A 124 2.02 -0.82 -28.31
CA PHE A 124 1.06 0.30 -28.34
C PHE A 124 -0.02 0.35 -27.24
#